data_AF-A0A2E9WJA2-F1
#
_entry.id   AF-A0A2E9WJA2-F1
#
_cell.length_a   1.000
_cell.length_b   1.000
_cell.length_c   1.000
_cell.angle_alpha   90.00
_cell.angle_beta   90.00
_cell.angle_gamma   90.00
#
_symmetry.space_group_name_H-M   'P 1'
#
loop_
_entity.id
_entity.type
_entity.pdbx_description
1 polymer ?
#
loop_
_entity_poly.entity_id
_entity_poly.type
_entity_poly.pdbx_seq_one_letter_code
_entity_poly.pdbx_strand_id
1 'polypeptide(L)'
;MKNFLFLLFIPFVSLSQTEILPERPTFKANLLENSPELDGNILEDKVWMNLQSIGSMVQTKPSFGLSSSEKTDIKVAFSKTVMFVGVVCYDSS
;
A
#
# COMPACT_ATOMS: atom_id res chain seq x y z
N MET A 1 -53.90 25.73 27.10
CA MET A 1 -53.31 24.49 27.68
C MET A 1 -53.70 23.32 26.80
N LYS A 2 -52.79 22.36 26.58
CA LYS A 2 -52.86 21.27 25.57
C LYS A 2 -52.76 21.82 24.15
N ASN A 3 -51.58 21.93 23.54
CA ASN A 3 -51.01 20.85 22.72
C ASN A 3 -49.53 21.13 22.37
N PHE A 4 -48.71 21.52 23.34
CA PHE A 4 -47.27 21.79 23.12
C PHE A 4 -46.38 20.71 23.75
N LEU A 5 -46.73 19.43 23.59
CA LEU A 5 -46.00 18.33 24.24
C LEU A 5 -45.90 17.07 23.37
N PHE A 6 -45.53 17.21 22.09
CA PHE A 6 -45.30 16.04 21.22
C PHE A 6 -43.93 16.00 20.54
N LEU A 7 -43.02 16.93 20.85
CA LEU A 7 -41.66 16.97 20.25
C LEU A 7 -40.56 16.43 21.18
N LEU A 8 -40.90 15.68 22.23
CA LEU A 8 -39.95 15.18 23.23
C LEU A 8 -39.64 13.67 23.14
N PHE A 9 -40.05 12.99 22.07
CA PHE A 9 -39.96 11.52 21.96
C PHE A 9 -39.31 11.01 20.66
N ILE A 10 -38.38 11.76 20.06
CA ILE A 10 -37.45 11.14 19.08
C ILE A 10 -36.23 10.67 19.88
N PRO A 11 -36.09 9.36 20.15
CA PRO A 11 -34.90 8.87 20.82
C PRO A 11 -33.69 9.10 19.93
N PHE A 12 -32.61 9.55 20.58
CA PHE A 12 -31.24 9.60 20.11
C PHE A 12 -30.76 8.20 19.69
N VAL A 13 -31.12 7.74 18.50
CA VAL A 13 -30.39 6.62 17.89
C VAL A 13 -29.29 7.23 17.04
N SER A 14 -28.21 7.63 17.71
CA SER A 14 -26.96 7.97 17.03
C SER A 14 -26.30 6.68 16.57
N LEU A 15 -26.56 6.27 15.34
CA LEU A 15 -25.71 5.30 14.65
C LEU A 15 -24.37 6.01 14.38
N SER A 16 -23.42 5.84 15.29
CA SER A 16 -22.03 6.20 15.01
C SER A 16 -21.52 5.25 13.92
N GLN A 17 -21.05 5.82 12.81
CA GLN A 17 -20.36 5.06 11.79
C GLN A 17 -18.98 4.69 12.35
N THR A 18 -18.84 3.44 12.79
CA THR A 18 -17.50 2.84 12.87
C THR A 18 -17.04 2.65 11.44
N GLU A 19 -16.32 3.64 10.90
CA GLU A 19 -15.56 3.50 9.66
C GLU A 19 -14.55 2.37 9.89
N ILE A 20 -14.91 1.15 9.50
CA ILE A 20 -13.96 0.05 9.39
C ILE A 20 -13.07 0.43 8.20
N LEU A 21 -11.97 1.11 8.49
CA LEU A 21 -10.98 1.42 7.46
C LEU A 21 -10.56 0.10 6.81
N PRO A 22 -10.46 0.05 5.47
CA PRO A 22 -9.94 -1.13 4.81
C PRO A 22 -8.56 -1.45 5.37
N GLU A 23 -8.28 -2.74 5.52
CA GLU A 23 -6.98 -3.21 5.96
C GLU A 23 -5.91 -2.62 5.03
N ARG A 24 -4.89 -1.99 5.62
CA ARG A 24 -3.82 -1.38 4.83
C ARG A 24 -3.05 -2.49 4.11
N PRO A 25 -2.61 -2.26 2.86
CA PRO A 25 -1.76 -3.21 2.17
C PRO A 25 -0.51 -3.52 3.00
N THR A 26 -0.19 -4.81 3.08
CA THR A 26 1.05 -5.29 3.70
C THR A 26 1.73 -6.25 2.75
N PHE A 27 3.05 -6.35 2.88
CA PHE A 27 3.86 -7.31 2.13
C PHE A 27 4.96 -7.85 3.03
N LYS A 28 5.52 -9.01 2.66
CA LYS A 28 6.69 -9.57 3.33
C LYS A 28 7.95 -9.12 2.60
N ALA A 29 8.94 -8.67 3.36
CA ALA A 29 10.26 -8.40 2.85
C ALA A 29 11.25 -9.46 3.32
N ASN A 30 12.30 -9.68 2.54
CA ASN A 30 13.27 -10.72 2.81
C ASN A 30 14.52 -10.15 3.51
N LEU A 31 15.06 -10.93 4.45
CA LEU A 31 16.39 -10.68 5.00
C LEU A 31 17.44 -11.22 4.01
N LEU A 32 18.44 -10.41 3.71
CA LEU A 32 19.54 -10.74 2.82
C LEU A 32 20.76 -11.20 3.61
N GLU A 33 21.40 -12.26 3.12
CA GLU A 33 22.71 -12.69 3.61
C GLU A 33 23.82 -11.77 3.11
N ASN A 34 23.74 -11.37 1.83
CA ASN A 34 24.69 -10.48 1.16
C ASN A 34 23.96 -9.23 0.67
N SER A 35 24.60 -8.07 0.82
CA SER A 35 24.02 -6.82 0.32
C SER A 35 24.10 -6.78 -1.22
N PRO A 36 23.09 -6.22 -1.90
CA PRO A 36 23.17 -5.99 -3.33
C PRO A 36 24.21 -4.92 -3.65
N GLU A 37 24.71 -4.92 -4.88
CA GLU A 37 25.48 -3.81 -5.41
C GLU A 37 24.54 -2.63 -5.70
N LEU A 38 24.98 -1.40 -5.42
CA LEU A 38 24.16 -0.19 -5.62
C LEU A 38 24.48 0.45 -6.97
N ASP A 39 24.30 -0.31 -8.04
CA ASP A 39 24.59 0.08 -9.43
C ASP A 39 23.32 0.30 -10.28
N GLY A 40 22.15 -0.08 -9.76
CA GLY A 40 20.87 0.00 -10.44
C GLY A 40 20.50 -1.24 -11.27
N ASN A 41 21.33 -2.28 -11.32
CA ASN A 41 21.04 -3.51 -12.05
C ASN A 41 20.16 -4.46 -11.24
N ILE A 42 18.84 -4.22 -11.24
CA ILE A 42 17.89 -5.05 -10.48
C ILE A 42 17.53 -6.37 -11.20
N LEU A 43 17.58 -6.38 -12.54
CA LEU A 43 17.08 -7.51 -13.33
C LEU A 43 18.07 -8.68 -13.39
N GLU A 44 19.37 -8.39 -13.37
CA GLU A 44 20.42 -9.41 -13.50
C GLU A 44 21.15 -9.71 -12.18
N ASP A 45 20.89 -8.94 -11.12
CA ASP A 45 21.45 -9.21 -9.80
C ASP A 45 20.68 -10.34 -9.09
N LYS A 46 21.46 -11.37 -8.75
CA LYS A 46 21.02 -12.60 -8.09
C LYS A 46 20.31 -12.34 -6.76
N VAL A 47 20.70 -11.29 -6.04
CA VAL A 47 20.07 -10.90 -4.77
C VAL A 47 18.59 -10.60 -4.99
N TRP A 48 18.24 -9.98 -6.11
CA TRP A 48 16.87 -9.56 -6.41
C TRP A 48 16.05 -10.64 -7.13
N MET A 49 16.67 -11.51 -7.93
CA MET A 49 15.96 -12.48 -8.79
C MET A 49 14.91 -13.31 -8.05
N ASN A 50 15.21 -13.77 -6.84
CA ASN A 50 14.34 -14.67 -6.07
C ASN A 50 13.37 -13.94 -5.13
N LEU A 51 13.40 -12.60 -5.08
CA LEU A 51 12.53 -11.83 -4.20
C LEU A 51 11.18 -11.57 -4.87
N GLN A 52 10.12 -11.70 -4.07
CA GLN A 52 8.77 -11.40 -4.52
C GLN A 52 8.57 -9.88 -4.63
N SER A 53 7.97 -9.43 -5.74
CA SER A 53 7.51 -8.06 -5.89
C SER A 53 6.33 -7.78 -4.96
N ILE A 54 6.19 -6.56 -4.46
CA ILE A 54 5.07 -6.17 -3.57
C ILE A 54 3.69 -6.26 -4.24
N GLY A 55 3.67 -6.38 -5.58
CA GLY A 55 2.45 -6.59 -6.35
C GLY A 55 1.77 -5.30 -6.81
N SER A 56 0.46 -5.35 -6.96
CA SER A 56 -0.34 -4.26 -7.53
C SER A 56 -0.35 -3.01 -6.67
N MET A 57 -0.24 -1.85 -7.33
CA MET A 57 -0.18 -0.55 -6.70
C MET A 57 -1.41 0.28 -7.03
N VAL A 58 -1.85 1.09 -6.07
CA VAL A 58 -2.89 2.11 -6.25
C VAL A 58 -2.19 3.47 -6.39
N GLN A 59 -2.54 4.23 -7.42
CA GLN A 59 -1.91 5.51 -7.70
C GLN A 59 -2.64 6.66 -7.01
N THR A 60 -1.87 7.65 -6.53
CA THR A 60 -2.44 8.91 -6.01
C THR A 60 -2.64 9.93 -7.14
N LYS A 61 -1.79 9.87 -8.18
CA LYS A 61 -1.83 10.74 -9.36
C LYS A 61 -1.52 9.89 -10.61
N PRO A 62 -1.98 10.28 -11.81
CA PRO A 62 -2.88 11.40 -12.09
C PRO A 62 -4.32 11.15 -11.62
N SER A 63 -4.75 9.89 -11.53
CA SER A 63 -6.12 9.52 -11.13
C SER A 63 -6.11 8.77 -9.81
N PHE A 64 -6.53 9.43 -8.74
CA PHE A 64 -6.53 8.89 -7.39
C PHE A 64 -7.36 7.61 -7.27
N GLY A 65 -6.80 6.60 -6.60
CA GLY A 65 -7.52 5.37 -6.23
C GLY A 65 -7.58 4.32 -7.34
N LEU A 66 -7.08 4.62 -8.55
CA LEU A 66 -6.98 3.65 -9.63
C LEU A 66 -5.70 2.80 -9.50
N SER A 67 -5.68 1.65 -10.19
CA SER A 67 -4.43 0.89 -10.37
C SER A 67 -3.39 1.71 -11.12
N SER A 68 -2.11 1.43 -10.90
CA SER A 68 -1.02 1.99 -11.70
C SER A 68 -1.26 1.75 -13.19
N SER A 69 -1.01 2.78 -14.00
CA SER A 69 -1.15 2.72 -15.47
C SER A 69 -0.06 1.88 -16.12
N GLU A 70 1.17 2.00 -15.61
CA GLU A 70 2.31 1.21 -16.05
C GLU A 70 2.67 0.13 -15.03
N LYS A 71 3.21 -0.98 -15.52
CA LYS A 71 3.72 -2.06 -14.67
C LYS A 71 4.94 -1.53 -13.91
N THR A 72 4.99 -1.79 -12.60
CA THR A 72 6.15 -1.50 -11.76
C THR A 72 6.41 -2.68 -10.85
N ASP A 73 7.60 -3.25 -10.92
CA ASP A 73 8.04 -4.27 -9.97
C ASP A 73 8.85 -3.60 -8.86
N ILE A 74 8.35 -3.67 -7.63
CA ILE A 74 9.03 -3.11 -6.44
C ILE A 74 9.38 -4.28 -5.54
N LYS A 75 10.65 -4.40 -5.17
CA LYS A 75 11.16 -5.40 -4.24
C LYS A 75 11.80 -4.69 -3.06
N VAL A 76 11.51 -5.17 -1.86
CA VAL A 76 12.07 -4.63 -0.62
C VAL A 76 12.78 -5.74 0.12
N ALA A 77 14.00 -5.46 0.54
CA ALA A 77 14.83 -6.39 1.28
C ALA A 77 15.60 -5.66 2.37
N PHE A 78 16.05 -6.40 3.38
CA PHE A 78 16.76 -5.83 4.52
C PHE A 78 18.05 -6.61 4.78
N SER A 79 19.09 -5.92 5.24
CA SER A 79 20.18 -6.51 6.00
C SER A 79 19.95 -6.22 7.49
N LYS A 80 20.94 -6.54 8.34
CA LYS A 80 20.90 -6.19 9.77
C LYS A 80 20.82 -4.68 10.01
N THR A 81 21.27 -3.85 9.06
CA THR A 81 21.45 -2.40 9.27
C THR A 81 20.87 -1.53 8.15
N VAL A 82 20.51 -2.10 6.99
CA VAL A 82 20.08 -1.35 5.81
C VAL A 82 18.81 -1.94 5.22
N MET A 83 17.88 -1.07 4.83
CA MET A 83 16.75 -1.42 3.96
C MET A 83 17.11 -1.06 2.52
N PHE A 84 16.91 -2.01 1.61
CA PHE A 84 17.09 -1.83 0.18
C PHE A 84 15.73 -1.84 -0.52
N VAL A 85 15.56 -0.95 -1.48
CA VAL A 85 14.37 -0.86 -2.32
C VAL A 85 14.82 -0.92 -3.78
N GLY A 86 14.51 -2.02 -4.45
CA GLY A 86 14.74 -2.18 -5.89
C GLY A 86 13.44 -1.88 -6.64
N VAL A 87 13.52 -1.06 -7.69
CA VAL A 87 12.35 -0.67 -8.49
C VAL A 87 12.67 -0.86 -9.96
N VAL A 88 11.81 -1.59 -10.67
CA VAL A 88 11.84 -1.70 -12.13
C VAL A 88 10.55 -1.08 -12.67
N CYS A 89 10.68 0.05 -13.36
CA CYS A 89 9.59 0.72 -14.06
C CYS A 89 9.59 0.23 -15.51
N TYR A 90 8.48 -0.36 -15.94
CA TYR A 90 8.30 -0.73 -17.34
C TYR A 90 7.62 0.43 -18.05
N ASP A 91 8.01 0.68 -19.30
CA ASP A 91 7.38 1.66 -20.17
C ASP A 91 6.87 0.92 -21.42
N SER A 92 5.63 1.20 -21.78
CA SER A 92 4.93 0.56 -22.91
C SER A 92 5.03 1.36 -24.21
N SER A 93 5.64 2.55 -24.18
CA SER A 93 5.82 3.45 -25.33
C SER A 93 6.49 2.83 -26.54
#